data_AF-A0A328BNP6-F1
#
_entry.id   AF-A0A328BNP6-F1
#
_cell.length_a   1.000
_cell.length_b   1.000
_cell.length_c   1.000
_cell.angle_alpha   90.00
_cell.angle_beta   90.00
_cell.angle_gamma   90.00
#
_symmetry.space_group_name_H-M   'P 1'
#
loop_
_entity.id
_entity.type
_entity.pdbx_description
1 polymer ?
#
loop_
_entity_poly.entity_id
_entity_poly.type
_entity_poly.pdbx_seq_one_letter_code
_entity_poly.pdbx_strand_id
1 'polypeptide(L)'
;MSWPMTTSELEALGQEIVANATGAVTSAHVAFGELTLTGPAGRVLQALTQLRDQYGFHQLVDLCGADYPERERRFDVVYHLLSMTKNQRIRLKVQTDEDTAVPSAVEVFPCADWYEREAFDMYGIFFDGHPDLRRILTDYGFHGHPLRKDFPMTGYVEVRYDEELKRVVYEPVKSVEWRNWDFLSPWEGMERGFAPTVLPGDEKGEGKA
;
A
#
# COMPACT_ATOMS: atom_id res chain seq x y z
N MET A 1 0.87 -16.87 -25.41
CA MET A 1 0.54 -15.71 -24.56
C MET A 1 1.60 -14.66 -24.82
N SER A 2 1.24 -13.55 -25.45
CA SER A 2 2.14 -12.40 -25.62
C SER A 2 2.29 -11.70 -24.28
N TRP A 3 3.51 -11.62 -23.79
CA TRP A 3 3.87 -10.71 -22.70
C TRP A 3 4.36 -9.40 -23.34
N PRO A 4 3.95 -8.22 -22.84
CA PRO A 4 2.98 -7.98 -21.76
C PRO A 4 1.52 -8.18 -22.23
N MET A 5 0.60 -8.46 -21.29
CA MET A 5 -0.84 -8.42 -21.57
C MET A 5 -1.25 -7.02 -22.02
N THR A 6 -2.20 -6.96 -22.94
CA THR A 6 -2.80 -5.71 -23.37
C THR A 6 -3.73 -5.15 -22.28
N THR A 7 -3.90 -3.83 -22.25
CA THR A 7 -4.79 -3.16 -21.28
C THR A 7 -6.21 -3.73 -21.32
N SER A 8 -6.73 -4.04 -22.51
CA SER A 8 -8.07 -4.61 -22.68
C SER A 8 -8.22 -6.01 -22.07
N GLU A 9 -7.17 -6.84 -22.11
CA GLU A 9 -7.19 -8.16 -21.46
C GLU A 9 -7.21 -8.04 -19.93
N LEU A 10 -6.49 -7.06 -19.37
CA LEU A 10 -6.49 -6.78 -17.93
C LEU A 10 -7.84 -6.22 -17.47
N GLU A 11 -8.46 -5.36 -18.27
CA GLU A 11 -9.80 -4.83 -17.99
C GLU A 11 -10.85 -5.94 -18.01
N ALA A 12 -10.79 -6.84 -19.00
CA ALA A 12 -11.70 -7.99 -19.06
C ALA A 12 -11.53 -8.91 -17.84
N LEU A 13 -10.29 -9.21 -17.44
CA LEU A 13 -10.01 -9.99 -16.23
C LEU A 13 -10.54 -9.30 -14.97
N GLY A 14 -10.35 -7.97 -14.86
CA GLY A 14 -10.87 -7.18 -13.75
C GLY A 14 -12.39 -7.22 -13.64
N GLN A 15 -13.09 -7.08 -14.77
CA GLN A 15 -14.55 -7.16 -14.83
C GLN A 15 -15.07 -8.56 -14.46
N GLU A 16 -14.39 -9.61 -14.94
CA GLU A 16 -14.72 -10.99 -14.60
C GLU A 16 -14.58 -11.25 -13.09
N ILE A 17 -13.48 -10.80 -12.48
CA ILE A 17 -13.24 -10.94 -11.05
C ILE A 17 -14.31 -10.18 -10.25
N VAL A 18 -14.63 -8.94 -10.63
CA VAL A 18 -15.66 -8.15 -9.94
C VAL A 18 -17.03 -8.82 -10.02
N ALA A 19 -17.39 -9.41 -11.18
CA ALA A 19 -18.65 -10.11 -11.36
C ALA A 19 -18.75 -11.38 -10.50
N ASN A 20 -17.65 -12.14 -10.39
CA ASN A 20 -17.62 -13.41 -9.65
C ASN A 20 -17.42 -13.23 -8.14
N ALA A 21 -16.84 -12.11 -7.71
CA ALA A 21 -16.41 -11.91 -6.32
C ALA A 21 -17.54 -11.78 -5.29
N THR A 22 -18.82 -11.85 -5.68
CA THR A 22 -19.97 -11.85 -4.76
C THR A 22 -19.95 -10.69 -3.74
N GLY A 23 -19.41 -9.53 -4.15
CA GLY A 23 -19.24 -8.33 -3.33
C GLY A 23 -17.97 -8.27 -2.47
N ALA A 24 -17.06 -9.24 -2.57
CA ALA A 24 -15.74 -9.18 -1.94
C ALA A 24 -14.77 -8.26 -2.70
N VAL A 25 -15.04 -7.99 -3.99
CA VAL A 25 -14.38 -6.96 -4.80
C VAL A 25 -15.47 -6.04 -5.34
N THR A 26 -15.28 -4.73 -5.22
CA THR A 26 -16.25 -3.70 -5.60
C THR A 26 -15.91 -3.06 -6.93
N SER A 27 -14.63 -2.81 -7.20
CA SER A 27 -14.19 -2.16 -8.44
C SER A 27 -12.85 -2.69 -8.91
N ALA A 28 -12.61 -2.53 -10.21
CA ALA A 28 -11.35 -2.84 -10.88
C ALA A 28 -10.92 -1.62 -11.69
N HIS A 29 -9.62 -1.29 -11.64
CA HIS A 29 -9.03 -0.18 -12.38
C HIS A 29 -7.69 -0.62 -12.97
N VAL A 30 -7.47 -0.30 -14.24
CA VAL A 30 -6.21 -0.60 -14.92
C VAL A 30 -5.47 0.71 -15.20
N ALA A 31 -4.23 0.80 -14.74
CA ALA A 31 -3.36 1.93 -15.03
C ALA A 31 -1.93 1.44 -15.24
N PHE A 32 -1.23 2.04 -16.22
CA PHE A 32 0.18 1.74 -16.50
C PHE A 32 0.49 0.24 -16.69
N GLY A 33 -0.49 -0.55 -17.16
CA GLY A 33 -0.35 -2.01 -17.34
C GLY A 33 -0.52 -2.84 -16.06
N GLU A 34 -1.01 -2.25 -14.96
CA GLU A 34 -1.31 -2.95 -13.71
C GLU A 34 -2.81 -2.95 -13.41
N LEU A 35 -3.35 -4.13 -13.05
CA LEU A 35 -4.73 -4.28 -12.57
C LEU A 35 -4.79 -4.09 -11.05
N THR A 36 -5.57 -3.08 -10.63
CA THR A 36 -5.88 -2.81 -9.22
C THR A 36 -7.35 -3.11 -8.94
N LEU A 37 -7.59 -4.05 -8.03
CA LEU A 37 -8.90 -4.41 -7.49
C LEU A 37 -9.11 -3.66 -6.18
N THR A 38 -10.32 -3.18 -5.92
CA THR A 38 -10.68 -2.54 -4.65
C THR A 38 -11.85 -3.28 -4.02
N GLY A 39 -11.80 -3.55 -2.71
CA GLY A 39 -12.86 -4.25 -1.99
C GLY A 39 -13.01 -3.81 -0.53
N PRO A 40 -14.09 -4.22 0.14
CA PRO A 40 -14.32 -3.92 1.56
C PRO A 40 -13.41 -4.76 2.48
N ALA A 41 -12.93 -4.15 3.57
CA ALA A 41 -12.03 -4.80 4.53
C ALA A 41 -12.57 -6.09 5.13
N GLY A 42 -13.83 -6.10 5.56
CA GLY A 42 -14.43 -7.27 6.20
C GLY A 42 -14.55 -8.51 5.31
N ARG A 43 -14.30 -8.41 3.99
CA ARG A 43 -14.33 -9.55 3.06
C ARG A 43 -13.00 -9.82 2.38
N VAL A 44 -11.90 -9.26 2.89
CA VAL A 44 -10.57 -9.43 2.30
C VAL A 44 -10.16 -10.91 2.21
N LEU A 45 -10.43 -11.70 3.25
CA LEU A 45 -10.09 -13.12 3.29
C LEU A 45 -10.80 -13.92 2.18
N GLN A 46 -12.07 -13.61 1.94
CA GLN A 46 -12.87 -14.19 0.86
C GLN A 46 -12.29 -13.82 -0.51
N ALA A 47 -11.94 -12.54 -0.72
CA ALA A 47 -11.33 -12.08 -1.97
C ALA A 47 -9.99 -12.78 -2.22
N LEU A 48 -9.11 -12.84 -1.22
CA LEU A 48 -7.80 -13.48 -1.34
C LEU A 48 -7.91 -14.99 -1.63
N THR A 49 -8.84 -15.68 -0.98
CA THR A 49 -9.09 -17.11 -1.22
C THR A 49 -9.60 -17.36 -2.64
N GLN A 50 -10.53 -16.55 -3.14
CA GLN A 50 -11.02 -16.64 -4.52
C GLN A 50 -9.90 -16.38 -5.54
N LEU A 51 -9.07 -15.35 -5.31
CA LEU A 51 -7.94 -15.02 -6.18
C LEU A 51 -6.90 -16.17 -6.22
N ARG A 52 -6.64 -16.81 -5.08
CA ARG A 52 -5.75 -17.96 -5.00
C ARG A 52 -6.34 -19.17 -5.74
N ASP A 53 -7.55 -19.58 -5.38
CA ASP A 53 -8.11 -20.88 -5.77
C ASP A 53 -8.70 -20.89 -7.18
N GLN A 54 -9.36 -19.82 -7.62
CA GLN A 54 -10.01 -19.75 -8.94
C GLN A 54 -9.09 -19.15 -10.02
N TYR A 55 -8.36 -18.09 -9.65
CA TYR A 55 -7.54 -17.35 -10.61
C TYR A 55 -6.07 -17.75 -10.62
N GLY A 56 -5.62 -18.52 -9.62
CA GLY A 56 -4.26 -19.08 -9.56
C GLY A 56 -3.20 -18.08 -9.10
N PHE A 57 -3.58 -17.09 -8.29
CA PHE A 57 -2.65 -16.17 -7.63
C PHE A 57 -2.09 -16.79 -6.35
N HIS A 58 -1.07 -17.63 -6.50
CA HIS A 58 -0.53 -18.45 -5.42
C HIS A 58 0.51 -17.74 -4.55
N GLN A 59 1.11 -16.64 -5.03
CA GLN A 59 2.18 -15.95 -4.33
C GLN A 59 1.72 -14.56 -3.89
N LEU A 60 1.79 -14.30 -2.60
CA LEU A 60 1.76 -12.95 -2.04
C LEU A 60 3.19 -12.39 -2.08
N VAL A 61 3.37 -11.30 -2.82
CA VAL A 61 4.66 -10.64 -3.02
C VAL A 61 4.93 -9.63 -1.93
N ASP A 62 3.91 -8.85 -1.57
CA ASP A 62 4.03 -7.78 -0.60
C ASP A 62 2.66 -7.45 0.00
N LEU A 63 2.67 -6.95 1.24
CA LEU A 63 1.54 -6.29 1.87
C LEU A 63 2.05 -4.99 2.49
N CYS A 64 1.51 -3.87 2.02
CA CYS A 64 1.87 -2.55 2.50
C CYS A 64 0.65 -1.75 2.94
N GLY A 65 0.85 -0.89 3.94
CA GLY A 65 -0.09 0.18 4.29
C GLY A 65 0.24 1.45 3.52
N ALA A 66 -0.77 2.25 3.21
CA ALA A 66 -0.60 3.62 2.75
C ALA A 66 -1.52 4.54 3.54
N ASP A 67 -1.00 5.67 3.98
CA ASP A 67 -1.72 6.64 4.81
C ASP A 67 -2.16 7.86 3.98
N TYR A 68 -3.47 8.06 3.90
CA TYR A 68 -4.16 9.18 3.26
C TYR A 68 -5.01 9.94 4.30
N PRO A 69 -4.43 10.92 5.02
CA PRO A 69 -5.11 11.59 6.14
C PRO A 69 -6.34 12.41 5.75
N GLU A 70 -6.48 12.77 4.48
CA GLU A 70 -7.62 13.54 3.96
C GLU A 70 -8.90 12.69 3.82
N ARG A 71 -8.80 11.37 3.91
CA ARG A 71 -9.93 10.44 3.73
C ARG A 71 -10.50 10.01 5.09
N GLU A 72 -11.80 9.71 5.12
CA GLU A 72 -12.46 9.14 6.32
C GLU A 72 -11.84 7.78 6.70
N ARG A 73 -11.62 6.92 5.71
CA ARG A 73 -10.80 5.71 5.85
C ARG A 73 -9.36 6.05 5.47
N ARG A 74 -8.59 6.38 6.51
CA ARG A 74 -7.23 6.89 6.42
C ARG A 74 -6.25 5.90 5.78
N PHE A 75 -6.38 4.61 6.04
CA PHE A 75 -5.40 3.62 5.62
C PHE A 75 -5.90 2.80 4.43
N ASP A 76 -5.05 2.67 3.41
CA ASP A 76 -5.20 1.68 2.35
C ASP A 76 -4.25 0.51 2.67
N VAL A 77 -4.78 -0.69 2.89
CA VAL A 77 -4.01 -1.94 2.90
C VAL A 77 -3.95 -2.50 1.49
N VAL A 78 -2.74 -2.71 0.99
CA VAL A 78 -2.48 -3.10 -0.39
C VAL A 78 -1.78 -4.45 -0.40
N TYR A 79 -2.36 -5.41 -1.11
CA TYR A 79 -1.81 -6.75 -1.32
C TYR A 79 -1.35 -6.88 -2.76
N HIS A 80 -0.10 -7.29 -2.96
CA HIS A 80 0.45 -7.55 -4.28
C HIS A 80 0.55 -9.05 -4.51
N LEU A 81 -0.15 -9.53 -5.52
CA LEU A 81 -0.25 -10.95 -5.81
C LEU A 81 0.39 -11.27 -7.15
N LEU A 82 1.00 -12.45 -7.23
CA LEU A 82 1.65 -12.98 -8.42
C LEU A 82 1.11 -14.39 -8.72
N SER A 83 0.71 -14.59 -9.97
CA SER A 83 0.43 -15.91 -10.54
C SER A 83 1.63 -16.34 -11.37
N MET A 84 2.33 -17.40 -10.93
CA MET A 84 3.47 -17.96 -11.68
C MET A 84 3.04 -18.72 -12.92
N THR A 85 1.85 -19.35 -12.91
CA THR A 85 1.35 -20.14 -14.04
C THR A 85 0.93 -19.26 -15.21
N LYS A 86 0.29 -18.12 -14.92
CA LYS A 86 -0.13 -17.15 -15.93
C LYS A 86 0.91 -16.05 -16.15
N ASN A 87 1.92 -15.96 -15.28
CA ASN A 87 2.87 -14.87 -15.19
C ASN A 87 2.13 -13.52 -15.18
N GLN A 88 1.30 -13.29 -14.16
CA GLN A 88 0.45 -12.09 -14.05
C GLN A 88 0.52 -11.52 -12.64
N ARG A 89 0.49 -10.19 -12.55
CA ARG A 89 0.48 -9.45 -11.29
C ARG A 89 -0.82 -8.69 -11.15
N ILE A 90 -1.39 -8.73 -9.95
CA ILE A 90 -2.56 -7.94 -9.59
C ILE A 90 -2.34 -7.31 -8.22
N ARG A 91 -3.03 -6.21 -7.98
CA ARG A 91 -3.03 -5.51 -6.70
C ARG A 91 -4.43 -5.51 -6.13
N LEU A 92 -4.61 -5.96 -4.89
CA LEU A 92 -5.87 -5.81 -4.16
C LEU A 92 -5.71 -4.69 -3.13
N LYS A 93 -6.59 -3.71 -3.15
CA LYS A 93 -6.64 -2.60 -2.20
C LYS A 93 -7.88 -2.70 -1.33
N VAL A 94 -7.67 -2.46 -0.06
CA VAL A 94 -8.71 -2.45 0.98
C VAL A 94 -8.54 -1.18 1.79
N GLN A 95 -9.64 -0.52 2.11
CA GLN A 95 -9.60 0.70 2.92
C GLN A 95 -10.05 0.42 4.34
N THR A 96 -9.34 0.97 5.31
CA THR A 96 -9.60 0.84 6.74
C THR A 96 -9.33 2.16 7.47
N ASP A 97 -9.85 2.27 8.68
CA ASP A 97 -9.59 3.35 9.62
C ASP A 97 -8.66 2.86 10.76
N GLU A 98 -8.50 3.67 11.81
CA GLU A 98 -7.65 3.34 12.96
C GLU A 98 -8.28 2.29 13.91
N ASP A 99 -9.61 2.20 13.94
CA ASP A 99 -10.36 1.39 14.91
C ASP A 99 -10.89 0.06 14.33
N THR A 100 -11.10 0.00 13.02
CA THR A 100 -11.62 -1.17 12.32
C THR A 100 -10.50 -2.15 12.03
N ALA A 101 -10.61 -3.35 12.60
CA ALA A 101 -9.69 -4.43 12.31
C ALA A 101 -9.95 -5.03 10.93
N VAL A 102 -8.87 -5.36 10.22
CA VAL A 102 -8.88 -6.07 8.94
C VAL A 102 -8.67 -7.57 9.21
N PRO A 103 -9.44 -8.50 8.61
CA PRO A 103 -9.15 -9.92 8.75
C PRO A 103 -7.74 -10.28 8.26
N SER A 104 -7.00 -11.05 9.05
CA SER A 104 -5.65 -11.54 8.72
C SER A 104 -5.68 -12.46 7.50
N ALA A 105 -4.72 -12.31 6.61
CA ALA A 105 -4.50 -13.13 5.43
C ALA A 105 -3.60 -14.35 5.70
N VAL A 106 -3.10 -14.54 6.93
CA VAL A 106 -2.18 -15.63 7.31
C VAL A 106 -2.73 -17.02 6.96
N GLU A 107 -4.05 -17.24 7.12
CA GLU A 107 -4.69 -18.51 6.77
C GLU A 107 -4.60 -18.84 5.27
N VAL A 108 -4.59 -17.81 4.40
CA VAL A 108 -4.51 -17.98 2.95
C VAL A 108 -3.06 -18.01 2.48
N PHE A 109 -2.25 -17.09 3.01
CA PHE A 109 -0.85 -16.89 2.68
C PHE A 109 -0.02 -16.85 3.98
N PRO A 110 0.68 -17.93 4.34
CA PRO A 110 1.50 -17.98 5.55
C PRO A 110 2.60 -16.92 5.61
N CYS A 111 3.05 -16.41 4.45
CA CYS A 111 4.03 -15.32 4.41
C CYS A 111 3.47 -13.97 4.89
N ALA A 112 2.14 -13.80 4.97
CA ALA A 112 1.51 -12.57 5.43
C ALA A 112 1.81 -12.25 6.90
N ASP A 113 2.19 -13.24 7.72
CA ASP A 113 2.48 -13.08 9.16
C ASP A 113 3.48 -11.94 9.43
N TRP A 114 4.55 -11.87 8.65
CA TRP A 114 5.57 -10.82 8.85
C TRP A 114 5.11 -9.46 8.34
N TYR A 115 4.41 -9.42 7.20
CA TYR A 115 3.95 -8.17 6.61
C TYR A 115 2.80 -7.52 7.40
N GLU A 116 1.90 -8.33 7.96
CA GLU A 116 0.82 -7.83 8.82
C GLU A 116 1.38 -7.22 10.11
N ARG A 117 2.42 -7.83 10.68
CA ARG A 117 3.15 -7.28 11.83
C ARG A 117 3.90 -5.98 11.48
N GLU A 118 4.50 -5.91 10.29
CA GLU A 118 5.14 -4.69 9.81
C GLU A 118 4.11 -3.56 9.62
N ALA A 119 2.98 -3.84 8.97
CA ALA A 119 1.90 -2.87 8.78
C ALA A 119 1.30 -2.41 10.12
N PHE A 120 1.18 -3.30 11.10
CA PHE A 120 0.81 -2.95 12.47
C PHE A 120 1.85 -2.03 13.13
N ASP A 121 3.14 -2.35 13.04
CA ASP A 121 4.17 -1.55 13.69
C ASP A 121 4.32 -0.15 13.06
N MET A 122 4.28 -0.08 11.73
CA MET A 122 4.53 1.14 10.97
C MET A 122 3.32 2.07 10.84
N TYR A 123 2.12 1.52 10.64
CA TYR A 123 0.89 2.28 10.41
C TYR A 123 -0.13 2.14 11.55
N GLY A 124 -0.04 1.10 12.38
CA GLY A 124 -1.01 0.83 13.44
C GLY A 124 -2.30 0.21 12.94
N ILE A 125 -2.24 -0.52 11.82
CA ILE A 125 -3.39 -1.24 11.27
C ILE A 125 -3.55 -2.55 12.05
N PHE A 126 -4.74 -2.79 12.60
CA PHE A 126 -5.04 -4.00 13.35
C PHE A 126 -5.51 -5.12 12.43
N PHE A 127 -4.94 -6.32 12.63
CA PHE A 127 -5.34 -7.53 11.93
C PHE A 127 -6.04 -8.50 12.87
N ASP A 128 -7.30 -8.84 12.60
CA ASP A 128 -8.07 -9.81 13.38
C ASP A 128 -7.75 -11.25 12.95
N GLY A 129 -7.61 -12.17 13.91
CA GLY A 129 -7.23 -13.56 13.66
C GLY A 129 -5.73 -13.81 13.43
N HIS A 130 -4.87 -12.81 13.61
CA HIS A 130 -3.41 -12.99 13.50
C HIS A 130 -2.82 -13.77 14.71
N PRO A 131 -1.89 -14.74 14.51
CA PRO A 131 -1.38 -15.58 15.59
C PRO A 131 -0.50 -14.84 16.63
N ASP A 132 0.38 -13.92 16.20
CA ASP A 132 1.27 -13.15 17.09
C ASP A 132 1.44 -11.70 16.59
N LEU A 133 0.44 -10.85 16.80
CA LEU A 133 0.50 -9.46 16.35
C LEU A 133 1.28 -8.60 17.35
N ARG A 134 2.56 -8.34 17.05
CA ARG A 134 3.44 -7.48 17.83
C ARG A 134 4.42 -6.72 16.95
N ARG A 135 4.98 -5.65 17.51
CA ARG A 135 6.04 -4.83 16.90
C ARG A 135 7.23 -5.69 16.44
N ILE A 136 7.90 -5.25 15.39
CA ILE A 136 8.96 -6.02 14.74
C ILE A 136 10.14 -5.17 14.25
N LEU A 137 9.90 -3.93 13.81
CA LEU A 137 10.93 -3.01 13.33
C LEU A 137 11.29 -1.96 14.38
N THR A 138 10.32 -1.50 15.17
CA THR A 138 10.54 -0.46 16.17
C THR A 138 11.17 -1.01 17.46
N ASP A 139 11.75 -0.11 18.25
CA ASP A 139 12.28 -0.44 19.57
C ASP A 139 11.17 -0.91 20.51
N TYR A 140 11.51 -1.74 21.50
CA TYR A 140 10.53 -2.38 22.39
C TYR A 140 9.65 -1.40 23.16
N GLY A 141 10.20 -0.24 23.53
CA GLY A 141 9.49 0.84 24.23
C GLY A 141 8.97 1.94 23.31
N PHE A 142 8.93 1.73 22.00
CA PHE A 142 8.56 2.76 21.05
C PHE A 142 7.07 3.09 21.11
N HIS A 143 6.75 4.37 21.27
CA HIS A 143 5.39 4.88 21.28
C HIS A 143 5.10 5.60 19.96
N GLY A 144 4.06 5.13 19.27
CA GLY A 144 3.63 5.66 17.97
C GLY A 144 3.90 4.70 16.80
N HIS A 145 3.61 5.20 15.60
CA HIS A 145 3.66 4.49 14.32
C HIS A 145 4.40 5.36 13.30
N PRO A 146 5.67 5.02 12.96
CA PRO A 146 6.57 5.93 12.24
C PRO A 146 6.12 6.37 10.85
N LEU A 147 5.40 5.53 10.10
CA LEU A 147 5.03 5.82 8.70
C LEU A 147 3.71 6.58 8.56
N ARG A 148 3.05 6.91 9.68
CA ARG A 148 1.90 7.82 9.65
C ARG A 148 2.36 9.24 9.32
N LYS A 149 1.56 9.96 8.52
CA LYS A 149 1.90 11.31 8.03
C LYS A 149 1.94 12.39 9.11
N ASP A 150 1.33 12.13 10.27
CA ASP A 150 1.36 12.97 11.46
C ASP A 150 2.62 12.76 12.33
N PHE A 151 3.36 11.68 12.10
CA PHE A 151 4.57 11.38 12.89
C PHE A 151 5.76 12.23 12.41
N PRO A 152 6.49 12.92 13.32
CA PRO A 152 7.62 13.75 12.94
C PRO A 152 8.80 12.89 12.48
N MET A 153 9.55 13.35 11.47
CA MET A 153 10.67 12.61 10.87
C MET A 153 11.75 12.20 11.89
N THR A 154 12.06 13.07 12.86
CA THR A 154 13.07 12.78 13.91
C THR A 154 12.52 11.91 15.04
N GLY A 155 11.19 11.73 15.12
CA GLY A 155 10.52 11.14 16.27
C GLY A 155 10.53 12.06 17.49
N TYR A 156 10.12 11.50 18.64
CA TYR A 156 9.96 12.25 19.90
C TYR A 156 11.10 12.01 20.90
N VAL A 157 11.82 10.88 20.77
CA VAL A 157 12.84 10.46 21.73
C VAL A 157 14.17 10.18 21.05
N GLU A 158 15.26 10.58 21.70
CA GLU A 158 16.63 10.23 21.37
C GLU A 158 17.25 9.40 22.52
N VAL A 159 18.25 8.59 22.19
CA VAL A 159 18.95 7.75 23.18
C VAL A 159 20.34 8.31 23.44
N ARG A 160 20.72 8.42 24.72
CA ARG A 160 22.09 8.73 25.13
C ARG A 160 22.57 7.77 26.21
N TYR A 161 23.88 7.53 26.27
CA TYR A 161 24.47 6.84 27.41
C TYR A 161 24.63 7.81 28.58
N ASP A 162 24.18 7.39 29.76
CA ASP A 162 24.34 8.12 31.00
C ASP A 162 25.43 7.46 31.86
N GLU A 163 26.52 8.19 32.13
CA GLU A 163 27.66 7.66 32.89
C GLU A 163 27.34 7.46 34.38
N GLU A 164 26.49 8.31 34.96
CA GLU A 164 26.11 8.22 36.38
C GLU A 164 25.24 6.99 36.63
N LEU A 165 24.26 6.76 35.75
CA LEU A 165 23.35 5.61 35.83
C LEU A 165 23.91 4.35 35.18
N LYS A 166 25.04 4.44 34.46
CA LYS A 166 25.68 3.37 33.68
C LYS A 166 24.70 2.61 32.76
N ARG A 167 23.77 3.33 32.14
CA ARG A 167 22.74 2.78 31.25
C ARG A 167 22.38 3.72 30.12
N VAL A 168 21.74 3.19 29.08
CA VAL A 168 21.13 4.01 28.03
C VAL A 168 19.81 4.59 28.55
N VAL A 169 19.64 5.90 28.37
CA VAL A 169 18.43 6.64 28.75
C VAL A 169 17.77 7.25 27.52
N TYR A 170 16.43 7.28 27.55
CA TYR A 170 15.61 7.93 26.54
C TYR A 170 15.32 9.37 26.99
N GLU A 171 15.63 10.35 26.15
CA GLU A 171 15.33 11.76 26.40
C GLU A 171 14.51 12.33 25.25
N PRO A 172 13.71 13.40 25.47
CA PRO A 172 13.09 14.13 24.37
C PRO A 172 14.15 14.67 23.41
N VAL A 173 13.89 14.59 22.11
CA VAL A 173 14.82 15.06 21.08
C VAL A 173 15.16 16.54 21.28
N LYS A 174 16.46 16.86 21.34
CA LYS A 174 16.99 18.23 21.45
C LYS A 174 17.75 18.68 20.20
N SER A 175 17.90 17.80 19.21
CA SER A 175 18.69 18.05 18.01
C SER A 175 18.08 19.11 17.08
N VAL A 176 18.94 19.71 16.24
CA VAL A 176 18.65 20.84 15.35
C VAL A 176 17.43 20.57 14.46
N GLU A 177 16.58 21.59 14.28
CA GLU A 177 15.38 21.52 13.45
C GLU A 177 15.67 21.04 12.02
N TRP A 178 14.85 20.09 11.56
CA TRP A 178 14.87 19.62 10.18
C TRP A 178 14.45 20.75 9.24
N ARG A 179 15.33 21.11 8.30
CA ARG A 179 15.01 22.11 7.27
C ARG A 179 14.27 21.44 6.11
N ASN A 180 12.96 21.65 6.06
CA ASN A 180 12.16 21.25 4.91
C ASN A 180 12.32 22.28 3.78
N TRP A 181 12.83 21.83 2.64
CA TRP A 181 12.95 22.66 1.44
C TRP A 181 11.79 22.36 0.52
N ASP A 182 11.03 23.39 0.15
CA ASP A 182 10.01 23.25 -0.86
C ASP A 182 10.66 23.29 -2.25
N PHE A 183 10.59 22.15 -2.95
CA PHE A 183 11.09 22.01 -4.32
C PHE A 183 9.98 22.13 -5.36
N LEU A 184 8.73 22.35 -4.95
CA LEU A 184 7.61 22.51 -5.88
C LEU A 184 7.77 23.80 -6.67
N SER A 185 7.68 23.68 -7.99
CA SER A 185 7.62 24.83 -8.89
C SER A 185 6.28 25.55 -8.71
N PRO A 186 6.26 26.89 -8.63
CA PRO A 186 5.01 27.68 -8.66
C PRO A 186 4.22 27.53 -9.97
N TRP A 187 4.86 27.03 -11.02
CA TRP A 187 4.25 26.74 -12.32
C TRP A 187 3.80 25.29 -12.38
N GLU A 188 2.61 25.07 -12.91
CA GLU A 188 2.12 23.73 -13.27
C GLU A 188 3.14 23.08 -14.22
N GLY A 189 3.85 22.07 -13.72
CA GLY A 189 4.90 21.41 -14.48
C GLY A 189 4.34 20.72 -15.72
N MET A 190 5.19 20.50 -16.74
CA MET A 190 4.86 19.58 -17.84
C MET A 190 4.90 18.13 -17.36
N GLU A 191 3.98 17.73 -16.48
CA GLU A 191 3.78 16.32 -16.17
C GLU A 191 2.85 15.70 -17.21
N ARG A 192 3.35 14.62 -17.83
CA ARG A 192 2.58 13.74 -18.72
C ARG A 192 1.34 13.24 -17.98
N GLY A 193 0.19 13.85 -18.25
CA GLY A 193 -1.09 13.41 -17.72
C GLY A 193 -2.14 14.50 -17.56
N PHE A 194 -1.74 15.77 -17.41
CA PHE A 194 -2.69 16.89 -17.19
C PHE A 194 -2.52 18.09 -18.13
N ALA A 195 -1.39 18.19 -18.86
CA ALA A 195 -1.31 19.09 -20.01
C ALA A 195 -2.12 18.53 -21.19
N PRO A 196 -2.80 19.36 -22.01
CA PRO A 196 -3.24 18.90 -23.33
C PRO A 196 -2.02 18.34 -24.05
N THR A 197 -2.13 17.11 -24.56
CA THR A 197 -1.06 16.34 -25.22
C THR A 197 -0.40 17.10 -26.39
N VAL A 198 -1.02 18.19 -26.82
CA VAL A 198 -0.60 19.07 -27.90
C VAL A 198 -0.29 20.44 -27.31
N LEU A 199 0.99 20.79 -27.30
CA LEU A 199 1.38 22.19 -27.12
C LEU A 199 0.75 23.01 -28.25
N PRO A 200 0.19 24.20 -28.00
CA PRO A 200 -0.32 25.06 -29.07
C PRO A 200 0.79 25.30 -30.12
N GLY A 201 0.69 24.63 -31.27
CA GLY A 201 1.73 24.61 -32.31
C GLY A 201 2.10 23.22 -32.87
N ASP A 202 1.81 22.12 -32.16
CA ASP A 202 2.15 20.75 -32.60
C ASP A 202 1.09 20.09 -33.51
N GLU A 203 0.01 20.79 -33.84
CA GLU A 203 -1.09 20.31 -34.70
C GLU A 203 -0.68 20.01 -36.17
N LYS A 204 0.55 20.31 -36.58
CA LYS A 204 1.03 20.16 -37.96
C LYS A 204 1.81 18.88 -38.25
N GLY A 205 2.09 18.05 -37.25
CA GLY A 205 2.97 16.87 -37.38
C GLY A 205 2.30 15.57 -37.83
N GLU A 206 1.00 15.37 -37.60
CA GLU A 206 0.32 14.10 -37.86
C GLU A 206 -0.30 14.02 -39.27
N GLY A 207 0.44 14.51 -40.27
CA GLY A 207 0.03 14.47 -41.67
C GLY A 207 1.18 14.09 -42.59
N LYS A 208 1.18 12.82 -43.02
CA LYS A 208 1.97 12.18 -44.10
C LYS A 208 3.31 11.55 -43.70
N ALA A 209 3.29 10.23 -43.51
CA ALA A 209 3.97 9.26 -44.39
C ALA A 209 3.36 7.86 -44.17
#